data_AF-A0A388QPB1-F1
#
_entry.id   AF-A0A388QPB1-F1
#
_cell.length_a   1.000
_cell.length_b   1.000
_cell.length_c   1.000
_cell.angle_alpha   90.00
_cell.angle_beta   90.00
_cell.angle_gamma   90.00
#
_symmetry.space_group_name_H-M   'P 1'
#
loop_
_entity.id
_entity.type
_entity.pdbx_description
1 polymer ?
#
loop_
_entity_poly.entity_id
_entity_poly.type
_entity_poly.pdbx_seq_one_letter_code
_entity_poly.pdbx_strand_id
1 'polypeptide(L)'
;MGDMRKDYASERFMIVSKKDDKVIDLKKSPFAPGNEAMTNPSVLSLVAKDGMLQRLQDFDDEYVQGWSIRVFESKNPIVSIETENSYSDRPHYSEPAYGYHYIVVASPKEKDTLATIDTEQWSNILVVVQDRLRWLYTQKGVTYVSIYADQGELAGSQNPHPHLNILTFSTIPPIIEAEAEASYKILNEKGVCPMCQTVNAEMGGPRQVLQTEGFIAFCPWAPSYPYEFCISPKKHTTSFSKITQKEINDLSLILRSTLGGLAKTVKDVSYNMVFHLSPEKKNSRQIHWHIEIYPITKSWSGLERGYGIFLNDLSPEQAAEKLGASCRKELANLVGIV
;
A
#
# COMPACT_ATOMS: atom_id res chain seq x y z
N MET A 1 22.86 -5.06 -5.76
CA MET A 1 22.97 -4.35 -4.46
C MET A 1 22.99 -2.85 -4.69
N GLY A 2 22.06 -2.13 -4.09
CA GLY A 2 21.97 -0.67 -4.18
C GLY A 2 22.32 0.04 -2.88
N ASP A 3 22.59 1.34 -2.96
CA ASP A 3 22.88 2.19 -1.81
C ASP A 3 21.72 3.17 -1.58
N MET A 4 21.37 3.39 -0.33
CA MET A 4 20.48 4.46 0.08
C MET A 4 21.30 5.72 0.34
N ARG A 5 21.05 6.78 -0.43
CA ARG A 5 21.72 8.07 -0.35
C ARG A 5 20.79 9.09 0.30
N LYS A 6 21.38 10.03 1.04
CA LYS A 6 20.66 11.18 1.59
C LYS A 6 20.94 12.43 0.77
N ASP A 7 19.93 13.24 0.60
CA ASP A 7 20.05 14.56 -0.01
C ASP A 7 20.95 15.49 0.82
N TYR A 8 21.57 16.47 0.17
CA TYR A 8 22.53 17.38 0.81
C TYR A 8 21.93 18.23 1.93
N ALA A 9 20.67 18.65 1.75
CA ALA A 9 20.04 19.69 2.57
C ALA A 9 18.66 19.30 3.10
N SER A 10 18.02 18.28 2.52
CA SER A 10 16.71 17.79 2.94
C SER A 10 16.79 16.38 3.51
N GLU A 11 15.79 15.98 4.29
CA GLU A 11 15.65 14.61 4.79
C GLU A 11 15.16 13.63 3.70
N ARG A 12 15.42 13.92 2.42
CA ARG A 12 15.02 13.07 1.30
C ARG A 12 16.03 11.94 1.11
N PHE A 13 15.51 10.74 0.92
CA PHE A 13 16.28 9.55 0.58
C PHE A 13 16.15 9.22 -0.90
N MET A 14 17.21 8.63 -1.47
CA MET A 14 17.24 8.08 -2.82
C MET A 14 17.91 6.71 -2.78
N ILE A 15 17.28 5.69 -3.35
CA ILE A 15 17.93 4.39 -3.52
C ILE A 15 18.53 4.33 -4.93
N VAL A 16 19.83 4.08 -5.01
CA VAL A 16 20.55 3.84 -6.26
C VAL A 16 20.71 2.34 -6.42
N SER A 17 19.86 1.73 -7.26
CA SER A 17 19.98 0.32 -7.61
C SER A 17 21.00 0.11 -8.72
N LYS A 18 21.82 -0.94 -8.62
CA LYS A 18 22.63 -1.44 -9.76
C LYS A 18 21.65 -2.12 -10.72
N LYS A 19 21.42 -1.54 -11.90
CA LYS A 19 20.56 -2.15 -12.93
C LYS A 19 21.09 -3.53 -13.28
N ASP A 20 20.22 -4.54 -13.23
CA ASP A 20 20.38 -5.73 -14.04
C ASP A 20 19.65 -5.49 -15.37
N ASP A 21 20.38 -5.46 -16.48
CA ASP A 21 19.87 -5.22 -17.84
C ASP A 21 19.03 -6.38 -18.40
N LYS A 22 18.44 -7.21 -17.54
CA LYS A 22 17.60 -8.32 -17.98
C LYS A 22 16.26 -7.78 -18.47
N VAL A 23 16.14 -7.71 -19.80
CA VAL A 23 14.87 -7.50 -20.51
C VAL A 23 13.88 -8.57 -20.04
N ILE A 24 12.83 -8.16 -19.32
CA ILE A 24 11.69 -9.05 -19.03
C ILE A 24 10.98 -9.28 -20.35
N ASP A 25 10.88 -10.54 -20.77
CA ASP A 25 10.08 -10.92 -21.94
C ASP A 25 8.60 -10.60 -21.65
N LEU A 26 8.11 -9.51 -22.25
CA LEU A 26 6.75 -8.98 -22.06
C LEU A 26 5.65 -9.92 -22.56
N LYS A 27 5.99 -11.05 -23.20
CA LYS A 27 4.99 -11.99 -23.72
C LYS A 27 4.29 -12.83 -22.65
N LYS A 28 4.87 -12.96 -21.44
CA LYS A 28 4.28 -13.73 -20.34
C LYS A 28 4.44 -12.99 -19.01
N SER A 29 3.34 -12.84 -18.26
CA SER A 29 3.42 -12.30 -16.90
C SER A 29 4.12 -13.31 -15.99
N PRO A 30 5.24 -12.95 -15.31
CA PRO A 30 5.87 -13.83 -14.33
C PRO A 30 4.98 -14.12 -13.12
N PHE A 31 3.89 -13.37 -12.93
CA PHE A 31 2.96 -13.52 -11.81
C PHE A 31 1.75 -14.39 -12.16
N ALA A 32 1.62 -14.81 -13.41
CA ALA A 32 0.53 -15.69 -13.84
C ALA A 32 0.78 -17.16 -13.44
N PRO A 33 -0.29 -17.94 -13.17
CA PRO A 33 -0.19 -19.37 -12.96
C PRO A 33 0.52 -20.10 -14.11
N GLY A 34 1.35 -21.08 -13.78
CA GLY A 34 2.17 -21.83 -14.74
C GLY A 34 3.51 -21.16 -15.09
N ASN A 35 3.73 -19.92 -14.61
CA ASN A 35 5.01 -19.21 -14.75
C ASN A 35 5.76 -19.13 -13.41
N GLU A 36 5.48 -20.02 -12.45
CA GLU A 36 6.04 -19.92 -11.09
C GLU A 36 7.59 -19.93 -11.07
N ALA A 37 8.23 -20.65 -11.99
CA ALA A 37 9.70 -20.66 -12.15
C ALA A 37 10.28 -19.29 -12.59
N MET A 38 9.44 -18.38 -13.09
CA MET A 38 9.86 -17.02 -13.46
C MET A 38 9.98 -16.10 -12.24
N THR A 39 9.56 -16.50 -11.04
CA THR A 39 9.74 -15.76 -9.77
C THR A 39 10.81 -16.42 -8.90
N ASN A 40 11.14 -15.82 -7.75
CA ASN A 40 11.84 -16.56 -6.69
C ASN A 40 10.85 -17.57 -6.05
N PRO A 41 11.33 -18.61 -5.36
CA PRO A 41 10.47 -19.54 -4.65
C PRO A 41 9.52 -18.82 -3.71
N SER A 42 8.25 -19.22 -3.74
CA SER A 42 7.24 -18.67 -2.87
C SER A 42 7.47 -19.11 -1.42
N VAL A 43 7.58 -18.12 -0.54
CA VAL A 43 7.65 -18.31 0.92
C VAL A 43 6.26 -18.48 1.54
N LEU A 44 5.19 -18.23 0.77
CA LEU A 44 3.80 -18.47 1.15
C LEU A 44 2.93 -18.50 -0.12
N SER A 45 2.31 -19.64 -0.38
CA SER A 45 1.25 -19.84 -1.35
C SER A 45 -0.04 -20.18 -0.61
N LEU A 46 -1.09 -19.38 -0.78
CA LEU A 46 -2.41 -19.69 -0.26
C LEU A 46 -3.18 -20.51 -1.29
N VAL A 47 -3.66 -21.69 -0.93
CA VAL A 47 -4.41 -22.60 -1.81
C VAL A 47 -5.78 -22.88 -1.21
N ALA A 48 -6.84 -22.69 -1.99
CA ALA A 48 -8.18 -23.12 -1.62
C ALA A 48 -8.38 -24.57 -2.07
N LYS A 49 -8.49 -25.50 -1.12
CA LYS A 49 -8.70 -26.92 -1.37
C LYS A 49 -9.79 -27.46 -0.46
N ASP A 50 -10.81 -28.09 -1.03
CA ASP A 50 -11.94 -28.70 -0.32
C ASP A 50 -12.65 -27.73 0.65
N GLY A 51 -12.77 -26.46 0.25
CA GLY A 51 -13.37 -25.40 1.07
C GLY A 51 -12.50 -24.88 2.23
N MET A 52 -11.24 -25.32 2.31
CA MET A 52 -10.26 -24.85 3.30
C MET A 52 -9.11 -24.10 2.65
N LEU A 53 -8.61 -23.08 3.34
CA LEU A 53 -7.41 -22.36 2.95
C LEU A 53 -6.18 -23.05 3.55
N GLN A 54 -5.27 -23.50 2.70
CA GLN A 54 -4.00 -24.10 3.09
C GLN A 54 -2.86 -23.13 2.78
N ARG A 55 -1.94 -22.99 3.72
CA ARG A 55 -0.68 -22.27 3.51
C ARG A 55 0.40 -23.27 3.14
N LEU A 56 0.92 -23.14 1.93
CA LEU A 56 2.02 -23.95 1.40
C LEU A 56 3.20 -23.03 1.06
N GLN A 57 4.32 -23.60 0.66
CA GLN A 57 5.48 -22.87 0.14
C GLN A 57 6.16 -23.73 -0.93
N ASP A 58 6.94 -23.09 -1.79
CA ASP A 58 7.71 -23.79 -2.82
C ASP A 58 8.94 -24.48 -2.17
N PHE A 59 9.37 -25.63 -2.71
CA PHE A 59 10.53 -26.39 -2.23
C PHE A 59 11.27 -27.01 -3.43
N ASP A 60 12.61 -26.91 -3.49
CA ASP A 60 13.47 -27.66 -4.43
C ASP A 60 12.92 -27.81 -5.88
N ASP A 61 12.68 -26.68 -6.57
CA ASP A 61 12.09 -26.61 -7.91
C ASP A 61 10.65 -27.18 -8.07
N GLU A 62 10.00 -27.56 -6.97
CA GLU A 62 8.57 -27.87 -6.90
C GLU A 62 7.78 -26.61 -6.52
N TYR A 63 6.97 -26.14 -7.48
CA TYR A 63 6.15 -24.94 -7.32
C TYR A 63 4.72 -25.31 -6.97
N VAL A 64 4.18 -24.66 -5.92
CA VAL A 64 2.78 -24.81 -5.53
C VAL A 64 1.87 -24.34 -6.66
N GLN A 65 0.99 -25.22 -7.11
CA GLN A 65 -0.01 -24.93 -8.15
C GLN A 65 -1.39 -24.66 -7.54
N GLY A 66 -2.30 -24.04 -8.31
CA GLY A 66 -3.68 -23.79 -7.88
C GLY A 66 -3.82 -22.78 -6.74
N TRP A 67 -2.81 -21.93 -6.56
CA TRP A 67 -2.77 -20.89 -5.56
C TRP A 67 -3.78 -19.76 -5.87
N SER A 68 -4.32 -19.14 -4.83
CA SER A 68 -5.09 -17.89 -4.91
C SER A 68 -4.23 -16.67 -4.60
N ILE A 69 -3.19 -16.82 -3.78
CA ILE A 69 -2.20 -15.78 -3.45
C ILE A 69 -0.81 -16.43 -3.44
N ARG A 70 0.20 -15.70 -3.96
CA ARG A 70 1.62 -16.08 -3.82
C ARG A 70 2.44 -14.94 -3.25
N VAL A 71 3.35 -15.27 -2.35
CA VAL A 71 4.32 -14.32 -1.77
C VAL A 71 5.73 -14.84 -2.02
N PHE A 72 6.58 -14.01 -2.62
CA PHE A 72 7.99 -14.32 -2.87
C PHE A 72 8.84 -13.06 -2.81
N GLU A 73 10.13 -13.22 -2.58
CA GLU A 73 11.07 -12.10 -2.65
C GLU A 73 11.21 -11.62 -4.10
N SER A 74 11.23 -10.30 -4.31
CA SER A 74 11.41 -9.72 -5.65
C SER A 74 12.73 -10.18 -6.26
N LYS A 75 12.70 -10.59 -7.55
CA LYS A 75 13.92 -10.88 -8.32
C LYS A 75 14.77 -9.64 -8.59
N ASN A 76 14.15 -8.46 -8.57
CA ASN A 76 14.80 -7.17 -8.73
C ASN A 76 14.54 -6.33 -7.47
N PRO A 77 15.13 -6.71 -6.32
CA PRO A 77 14.76 -6.11 -5.05
C PRO A 77 15.33 -4.69 -4.94
N ILE A 78 14.55 -3.76 -4.37
CA ILE A 78 14.96 -2.36 -4.16
C ILE A 78 15.93 -2.26 -2.98
N VAL A 79 15.76 -3.13 -1.99
CA VAL A 79 16.59 -3.30 -0.79
C VAL A 79 16.95 -4.78 -0.67
N SER A 80 18.07 -5.12 -0.02
CA SER A 80 18.49 -6.52 0.16
C SER A 80 19.07 -6.74 1.56
N ILE A 81 19.02 -7.98 2.06
CA ILE A 81 19.75 -8.37 3.28
C ILE A 81 21.21 -8.72 3.00
N GLU A 82 21.54 -9.01 1.76
CA GLU A 82 22.90 -9.26 1.29
C GLU A 82 23.50 -7.94 0.83
N THR A 83 23.96 -7.12 1.77
CA THR A 83 24.59 -5.83 1.48
C THR A 83 25.96 -5.72 2.11
N GLU A 84 26.91 -5.12 1.39
CA GLU A 84 28.18 -4.71 1.98
C GLU A 84 27.94 -3.58 2.99
N ASN A 85 28.55 -3.72 4.17
CA ASN A 85 28.42 -2.73 5.24
C ASN A 85 29.27 -1.50 4.94
N SER A 86 28.76 -0.61 4.09
CA SER A 86 29.46 0.57 3.58
C SER A 86 28.71 1.86 3.93
N TYR A 87 29.44 2.83 4.50
CA TYR A 87 28.92 4.13 4.87
C TYR A 87 29.86 5.23 4.39
N SER A 88 29.30 6.38 4.05
CA SER A 88 30.07 7.57 3.69
C SER A 88 29.58 8.79 4.46
N ASP A 89 30.46 9.79 4.57
CA ASP A 89 30.16 11.03 5.28
C ASP A 89 29.45 12.06 4.38
N ARG A 90 28.82 13.03 5.04
CA ARG A 90 28.30 14.23 4.35
C ARG A 90 29.45 14.99 3.68
N PRO A 91 29.23 15.63 2.52
CA PRO A 91 27.93 15.87 1.89
C PRO A 91 27.37 14.69 1.08
N HIS A 92 28.18 13.70 0.72
CA HIS A 92 27.75 12.59 -0.15
C HIS A 92 27.29 11.35 0.64
N TYR A 93 26.54 11.55 1.73
CA TYR A 93 26.17 10.45 2.63
C TYR A 93 25.42 9.33 1.89
N SER A 94 25.89 8.11 2.10
CA SER A 94 25.28 6.87 1.65
C SER A 94 25.39 5.80 2.71
N GLU A 95 24.42 4.90 2.73
CA GLU A 95 24.39 3.71 3.54
C GLU A 95 23.81 2.55 2.73
N PRO A 96 23.98 1.29 3.16
CA PRO A 96 23.47 0.16 2.40
C PRO A 96 21.93 0.21 2.35
N ALA A 97 21.34 -0.06 1.19
CA ALA A 97 19.89 -0.21 1.06
C ALA A 97 19.46 -1.57 1.65
N TYR A 98 19.57 -1.70 2.98
CA TYR A 98 19.32 -2.94 3.70
C TYR A 98 17.83 -3.17 3.97
N GLY A 99 17.34 -4.37 3.64
CA GLY A 99 15.98 -4.78 3.97
C GLY A 99 15.47 -5.97 3.15
N TYR A 100 14.17 -6.21 3.23
CA TYR A 100 13.44 -7.21 2.47
C TYR A 100 12.51 -6.54 1.46
N HIS A 101 12.41 -7.11 0.26
CA HIS A 101 11.43 -6.71 -0.76
C HIS A 101 10.60 -7.90 -1.21
N TYR A 102 9.37 -8.02 -0.73
CA TYR A 102 8.43 -9.07 -1.09
C TYR A 102 7.34 -8.57 -2.04
N ILE A 103 6.95 -9.43 -2.96
CA ILE A 103 5.77 -9.28 -3.83
C ILE A 103 4.66 -10.18 -3.30
N VAL A 104 3.46 -9.64 -3.17
CA VAL A 104 2.22 -10.40 -2.88
C VAL A 104 1.35 -10.36 -4.12
N VAL A 105 1.32 -11.45 -4.88
CA VAL A 105 0.45 -11.58 -6.06
C VAL A 105 -0.97 -11.81 -5.59
N ALA A 106 -1.86 -10.88 -5.96
CA ALA A 106 -3.18 -10.72 -5.36
C ALA A 106 -4.28 -11.57 -6.03
N SER A 107 -4.04 -12.17 -7.20
CA SER A 107 -4.98 -13.07 -7.88
C SER A 107 -4.22 -14.01 -8.82
N PRO A 108 -4.70 -15.22 -9.12
CA PRO A 108 -4.18 -16.03 -10.21
C PRO A 108 -4.69 -15.57 -11.59
N LYS A 109 -5.71 -14.71 -11.66
CA LYS A 109 -6.31 -14.29 -12.93
C LYS A 109 -5.61 -13.03 -13.44
N GLU A 110 -4.98 -13.11 -14.61
CA GLU A 110 -4.23 -12.00 -15.21
C GLU A 110 -5.06 -10.75 -15.51
N LYS A 111 -6.37 -10.91 -15.74
CA LYS A 111 -7.28 -9.80 -16.06
C LYS A 111 -7.85 -9.09 -14.84
N ASP A 112 -7.60 -9.63 -13.64
CA ASP A 112 -8.04 -8.98 -12.42
C ASP A 112 -7.19 -7.72 -12.16
N THR A 113 -7.75 -6.82 -11.36
CA THR A 113 -7.07 -5.69 -10.75
C THR A 113 -7.41 -5.66 -9.27
N LEU A 114 -6.71 -4.85 -8.49
CA LEU A 114 -7.09 -4.60 -7.09
C LEU A 114 -8.52 -4.01 -6.96
N ALA A 115 -9.02 -3.38 -8.03
CA ALA A 115 -10.38 -2.87 -8.10
C ALA A 115 -11.43 -3.92 -8.54
N THR A 116 -11.04 -5.12 -9.00
CA THR A 116 -11.99 -6.13 -9.52
C THR A 116 -12.00 -7.45 -8.75
N ILE A 117 -10.91 -7.81 -8.05
CA ILE A 117 -10.91 -8.98 -7.16
C ILE A 117 -12.05 -8.90 -6.15
N ASP A 118 -12.62 -10.03 -5.74
CA ASP A 118 -13.75 -10.03 -4.80
C ASP A 118 -13.31 -9.70 -3.36
N THR A 119 -14.30 -9.50 -2.49
CA THR A 119 -14.06 -9.13 -1.09
C THR A 119 -13.42 -10.25 -0.28
N GLU A 120 -13.68 -11.52 -0.63
CA GLU A 120 -13.07 -12.67 0.05
C GLU A 120 -11.58 -12.74 -0.28
N GLN A 121 -11.22 -12.54 -1.54
CA GLN A 121 -9.84 -12.47 -2.00
C GLN A 121 -9.10 -11.30 -1.35
N TRP A 122 -9.73 -10.12 -1.22
CA TRP A 122 -9.18 -9.01 -0.42
C TRP A 122 -8.94 -9.40 1.04
N SER A 123 -9.86 -10.11 1.69
CA SER A 123 -9.68 -10.58 3.06
C SER A 123 -8.48 -11.51 3.18
N ASN A 124 -8.32 -12.43 2.22
CA ASN A 124 -7.19 -13.33 2.16
C ASN A 124 -5.86 -12.58 2.00
N ILE A 125 -5.83 -11.55 1.13
CA ILE A 125 -4.65 -10.69 0.94
C ILE A 125 -4.30 -9.98 2.24
N LEU A 126 -5.26 -9.35 2.92
CA LEU A 126 -5.02 -8.61 4.15
C LEU A 126 -4.52 -9.53 5.28
N VAL A 127 -5.03 -10.76 5.39
CA VAL A 127 -4.51 -11.76 6.33
C VAL A 127 -3.06 -12.13 6.03
N VAL A 128 -2.72 -12.36 4.76
CA VAL A 128 -1.35 -12.65 4.32
C VAL A 128 -0.41 -11.48 4.57
N VAL A 129 -0.87 -10.25 4.29
CA VAL A 129 -0.12 -9.02 4.56
C VAL A 129 0.10 -8.83 6.06
N GLN A 130 -0.91 -9.02 6.91
CA GLN A 130 -0.76 -8.95 8.37
C GLN A 130 0.24 -9.99 8.90
N ASP A 131 0.21 -11.20 8.37
CA ASP A 131 1.15 -12.28 8.73
C ASP A 131 2.59 -11.90 8.39
N ARG A 132 2.81 -11.47 7.14
CA ARG A 132 4.13 -11.05 6.67
C ARG A 132 4.64 -9.81 7.41
N LEU A 133 3.76 -8.84 7.67
CA LEU A 133 4.07 -7.64 8.44
C LEU A 133 4.60 -7.99 9.84
N ARG A 134 3.90 -8.87 10.56
CA ARG A 134 4.32 -9.33 11.90
C ARG A 134 5.67 -10.02 11.86
N TRP A 135 5.90 -10.91 10.90
CA TRP A 135 7.18 -11.59 10.75
C TRP A 135 8.32 -10.62 10.39
N LEU A 136 8.08 -9.64 9.52
CA LEU A 136 9.11 -8.67 9.13
C LEU A 136 9.58 -7.80 10.29
N TYR A 137 8.68 -7.39 11.20
CA TYR A 137 9.07 -6.62 12.38
C TYR A 137 9.88 -7.42 13.41
N THR A 138 9.90 -8.75 13.34
CA THR A 138 10.82 -9.56 14.17
C THR A 138 12.23 -9.66 13.57
N GLN A 139 12.43 -9.23 12.32
CA GLN A 139 13.73 -9.32 11.65
C GLN A 139 14.70 -8.24 12.11
N LYS A 140 15.98 -8.59 12.19
CA LYS A 140 17.04 -7.66 12.52
C LYS A 140 17.20 -6.62 11.40
N GLY A 141 17.37 -5.36 11.79
CA GLY A 141 17.58 -4.26 10.85
C GLY A 141 16.30 -3.73 10.19
N VAL A 142 15.11 -4.28 10.50
CA VAL A 142 13.83 -3.71 10.05
C VAL A 142 13.34 -2.68 11.05
N THR A 143 13.16 -1.43 10.64
CA THR A 143 12.63 -0.34 11.46
C THR A 143 11.24 0.07 11.00
N TYR A 144 10.97 -0.01 9.70
CA TYR A 144 9.66 0.26 9.12
C TYR A 144 9.35 -0.75 8.03
N VAL A 145 8.09 -1.19 7.94
CA VAL A 145 7.58 -2.02 6.86
C VAL A 145 6.57 -1.19 6.07
N SER A 146 6.92 -0.87 4.82
CA SER A 146 6.00 -0.24 3.88
C SER A 146 5.18 -1.28 3.13
N ILE A 147 3.91 -0.98 2.90
CA ILE A 147 3.00 -1.78 2.08
C ILE A 147 2.37 -0.82 1.07
N TYR A 148 2.53 -1.12 -0.21
CA TYR A 148 1.96 -0.30 -1.27
C TYR A 148 1.63 -1.12 -2.51
N ALA A 149 0.80 -0.57 -3.40
CA ALA A 149 0.53 -1.13 -4.71
C ALA A 149 0.50 -0.04 -5.76
N ASP A 150 0.95 -0.40 -6.96
CA ASP A 150 0.99 0.47 -8.12
C ASP A 150 0.12 -0.15 -9.22
N GLN A 151 -1.02 0.49 -9.51
CA GLN A 151 -1.93 0.06 -10.55
C GLN A 151 -1.80 1.00 -11.75
N GLY A 152 -1.48 0.44 -12.91
CA GLY A 152 -1.35 1.19 -14.17
C GLY A 152 0.04 1.78 -14.41
N GLU A 153 0.32 2.11 -15.67
CA GLU A 153 1.65 2.50 -16.14
C GLU A 153 2.14 3.79 -15.48
N LEU A 154 1.27 4.80 -15.34
CA LEU A 154 1.66 6.09 -14.75
C LEU A 154 1.97 5.97 -13.25
N ALA A 155 1.50 4.92 -12.57
CA ALA A 155 1.80 4.63 -11.17
C ALA A 155 3.17 3.98 -10.97
N GLY A 156 3.89 3.66 -12.04
CA GLY A 156 5.19 2.99 -11.99
C GLY A 156 5.11 1.46 -12.06
N SER A 157 3.91 0.91 -12.27
CA SER A 157 3.69 -0.53 -12.37
C SER A 157 4.41 -1.12 -13.60
N GLN A 158 5.32 -2.07 -13.36
CA GLN A 158 6.05 -2.78 -14.42
C GLN A 158 5.39 -4.11 -14.82
N ASN A 159 4.46 -4.60 -14.00
CA ASN A 159 3.69 -5.81 -14.27
C ASN A 159 2.20 -5.51 -14.07
N PRO A 160 1.34 -5.65 -15.10
CA PRO A 160 -0.08 -5.34 -15.01
C PRO A 160 -0.87 -6.28 -14.09
N HIS A 161 -0.30 -7.43 -13.73
CA HIS A 161 -0.91 -8.42 -12.85
C HIS A 161 -1.07 -7.84 -11.43
N PRO A 162 -2.23 -7.98 -10.76
CA PRO A 162 -2.49 -7.31 -9.49
C PRO A 162 -1.56 -7.85 -8.39
N HIS A 163 -0.83 -6.94 -7.74
CA HIS A 163 0.10 -7.28 -6.67
C HIS A 163 0.28 -6.11 -5.70
N LEU A 164 0.74 -6.44 -4.48
CA LEU A 164 1.24 -5.49 -3.49
C LEU A 164 2.75 -5.69 -3.33
N ASN A 165 3.46 -4.62 -3.03
CA ASN A 165 4.84 -4.62 -2.57
C ASN A 165 4.86 -4.50 -1.05
N ILE A 166 5.67 -5.34 -0.41
CA ILE A 166 6.05 -5.20 1.00
C ILE A 166 7.55 -4.97 1.05
N LEU A 167 7.94 -3.75 1.41
CA LEU A 167 9.34 -3.30 1.37
C LEU A 167 9.73 -2.76 2.75
N THR A 168 10.85 -3.22 3.30
CA THR A 168 11.30 -2.77 4.62
C THR A 168 12.44 -1.78 4.54
N PHE A 169 12.52 -0.89 5.54
CA PHE A 169 13.61 0.06 5.69
C PHE A 169 14.27 -0.07 7.07
N SER A 170 15.57 0.18 7.11
CA SER A 170 16.37 0.27 8.34
C SER A 170 16.19 1.58 9.10
N THR A 171 15.61 2.58 8.45
CA THR A 171 15.21 3.88 9.02
C THR A 171 13.72 4.13 8.76
N ILE A 172 13.11 5.02 9.55
CA ILE A 172 11.72 5.44 9.31
C ILE A 172 11.69 6.35 8.08
N PRO A 173 10.80 6.12 7.10
CA PRO A 173 10.65 7.00 5.95
C PRO A 173 10.31 8.45 6.38
N PRO A 174 10.83 9.48 5.69
CA PRO A 174 10.65 10.88 6.09
C PRO A 174 9.20 11.32 6.23
N ILE A 175 8.33 10.87 5.31
CA ILE A 175 6.90 11.21 5.31
C ILE A 175 6.23 10.64 6.56
N ILE A 176 6.54 9.38 6.90
CA ILE A 176 6.02 8.72 8.10
C ILE A 176 6.55 9.37 9.38
N GLU A 177 7.84 9.72 9.44
CA GLU A 177 8.40 10.41 10.61
C GLU A 177 7.76 11.79 10.80
N ALA A 178 7.57 12.55 9.72
CA ALA A 178 6.93 13.86 9.76
C ALA A 178 5.48 13.78 10.22
N GLU A 179 4.72 12.80 9.72
CA GLU A 179 3.34 12.56 10.13
C GLU A 179 3.24 12.14 11.60
N ALA A 180 4.12 11.24 12.05
CA ALA A 180 4.16 10.78 13.43
C ALA A 180 4.54 11.90 14.41
N GLU A 181 5.48 12.78 14.03
CA GLU A 181 5.87 13.94 14.83
C GLU A 181 4.74 14.99 14.88
N ALA A 182 4.10 15.29 13.76
CA ALA A 182 2.94 16.19 13.72
C ALA A 182 1.78 15.65 14.59
N SER A 183 1.53 14.35 14.51
CA SER A 183 0.51 13.68 15.31
C SER A 183 0.81 13.71 16.79
N TYR A 184 2.07 13.45 17.17
CA TYR A 184 2.54 13.53 18.55
C TYR A 184 2.41 14.95 19.12
N LYS A 185 2.78 15.97 18.34
CA LYS A 185 2.66 17.37 18.74
C LYS A 185 1.21 17.76 19.02
N ILE A 186 0.28 17.46 18.09
CA ILE A 186 -1.14 17.77 18.25
C ILE A 186 -1.73 17.02 19.44
N LEU A 187 -1.36 15.74 19.62
CA LEU A 187 -1.81 14.94 20.76
C LEU A 187 -1.37 15.55 22.09
N ASN A 188 -0.12 16.00 22.21
CA ASN A 188 0.38 16.64 23.42
C ASN A 188 -0.26 18.01 23.69
N GLU A 189 -0.49 18.81 22.64
CA GLU A 189 -1.06 20.15 22.77
C GLU A 189 -2.56 20.13 23.07
N LYS A 190 -3.32 19.22 22.45
CA LYS A 190 -4.78 19.19 22.49
C LYS A 190 -5.38 18.00 23.23
N GLY A 191 -4.58 16.98 23.56
CA GLY A 191 -5.05 15.75 24.20
C GLY A 191 -5.87 14.83 23.28
N VAL A 192 -5.90 15.08 21.96
CA VAL A 192 -6.73 14.33 21.01
C VAL A 192 -5.91 13.93 19.79
N CYS A 193 -6.08 12.68 19.33
CA CYS A 193 -5.48 12.21 18.09
C CYS A 193 -6.03 13.01 16.88
N PRO A 194 -5.17 13.60 16.03
CA PRO A 194 -5.62 14.41 14.90
C PRO A 194 -6.48 13.62 13.92
N MET A 195 -6.11 12.40 13.56
CA MET A 195 -6.93 11.58 12.65
C MET A 195 -8.29 11.24 13.27
N CYS A 196 -8.40 11.07 14.59
CA CYS A 196 -9.72 10.90 15.22
C CYS A 196 -10.57 12.16 15.10
N GLN A 197 -9.98 13.36 15.20
CA GLN A 197 -10.68 14.61 14.93
C GLN A 197 -11.12 14.70 13.47
N THR A 198 -10.24 14.34 12.53
CA THR A 198 -10.52 14.29 11.10
C THR A 198 -11.69 13.35 10.80
N VAL A 199 -11.63 12.10 11.28
CA VAL A 199 -12.70 11.11 11.11
C VAL A 199 -14.03 11.65 11.62
N ASN A 200 -14.06 12.25 12.82
CA ASN A 200 -15.29 12.82 13.37
C ASN A 200 -15.83 13.99 12.54
N ALA A 201 -14.95 14.81 11.94
CA ALA A 201 -15.34 15.93 11.10
C ALA A 201 -15.82 15.50 9.71
N GLU A 202 -15.24 14.45 9.14
CA GLU A 202 -15.57 13.95 7.81
C GLU A 202 -16.76 12.98 7.81
N MET A 203 -17.03 12.31 8.93
CA MET A 203 -18.23 11.47 9.09
C MET A 203 -19.51 12.30 8.92
N GLY A 204 -20.29 11.97 7.89
CA GLY A 204 -21.49 12.71 7.49
C GLY A 204 -21.21 14.06 6.81
N GLY A 205 -19.94 14.40 6.60
CA GLY A 205 -19.52 15.63 5.94
C GLY A 205 -19.52 15.55 4.41
N PRO A 206 -19.31 16.68 3.72
CA PRO A 206 -19.38 16.76 2.26
C PRO A 206 -18.23 16.03 1.54
N ARG A 207 -17.12 15.72 2.23
CA ARG A 207 -16.00 14.97 1.65
C ARG A 207 -16.05 13.47 1.95
N GLN A 208 -17.08 12.97 2.65
CA GLN A 208 -17.27 11.54 2.84
C GLN A 208 -17.58 10.85 1.51
N VAL A 209 -16.78 9.85 1.16
CA VAL A 209 -17.01 9.00 -0.02
C VAL A 209 -17.92 7.83 0.33
N LEU A 210 -17.53 7.06 1.36
CA LEU A 210 -18.21 5.84 1.79
C LEU A 210 -17.90 5.56 3.27
N GLN A 211 -18.75 4.81 3.96
CA GLN A 211 -18.40 4.23 5.26
C GLN A 211 -19.02 2.84 5.40
N THR A 212 -18.36 1.96 6.13
CA THR A 212 -18.83 0.63 6.54
C THR A 212 -18.98 0.57 8.06
N GLU A 213 -19.00 -0.60 8.71
CA GLU A 213 -19.15 -0.66 10.17
C GLU A 213 -17.96 -0.01 10.89
N GLY A 214 -16.75 -0.42 10.54
CA GLY A 214 -15.49 -0.07 11.18
C GLY A 214 -14.66 0.98 10.45
N PHE A 215 -14.92 1.27 9.17
CA PHE A 215 -14.09 2.16 8.35
C PHE A 215 -14.86 3.31 7.70
N ILE A 216 -14.14 4.39 7.41
CA ILE A 216 -14.59 5.52 6.59
C ILE A 216 -13.60 5.76 5.46
N ALA A 217 -14.13 6.08 4.28
CA ALA A 217 -13.39 6.62 3.16
C ALA A 217 -13.81 8.07 2.89
N PHE A 218 -12.85 8.98 2.77
CA PHE A 218 -13.12 10.40 2.54
C PHE A 218 -12.01 11.05 1.69
N CYS A 219 -12.36 12.11 0.95
CA CYS A 219 -11.37 12.94 0.28
C CYS A 219 -10.73 13.88 1.31
N PRO A 220 -9.39 13.97 1.43
CA PRO A 220 -8.74 14.92 2.33
C PRO A 220 -9.15 16.37 2.04
N TRP A 221 -9.04 17.24 3.04
CA TRP A 221 -9.27 18.69 2.87
C TRP A 221 -8.31 19.33 1.85
N ALA A 222 -7.08 18.83 1.76
CA ALA A 222 -6.04 19.36 0.89
C ALA A 222 -5.35 18.21 0.13
N PRO A 223 -6.02 17.60 -0.87
CA PRO A 223 -5.46 16.47 -1.60
C PRO A 223 -4.36 16.90 -2.57
N SER A 224 -3.40 16.02 -2.83
CA SER A 224 -2.33 16.24 -3.83
C SER A 224 -2.78 15.96 -5.26
N TYR A 225 -3.75 15.05 -5.43
CA TYR A 225 -4.38 14.74 -6.72
C TYR A 225 -5.91 14.86 -6.69
N PRO A 226 -6.56 15.19 -7.82
CA PRO A 226 -8.00 15.01 -7.97
C PRO A 226 -8.40 13.57 -7.69
N TYR A 227 -9.50 13.39 -6.95
CA TYR A 227 -10.02 12.08 -6.51
C TYR A 227 -9.14 11.31 -5.53
N GLU A 228 -8.11 11.92 -4.95
CA GLU A 228 -7.40 11.35 -3.81
C GLU A 228 -8.34 11.12 -2.63
N PHE A 229 -8.23 9.94 -2.02
CA PHE A 229 -9.02 9.59 -0.85
C PHE A 229 -8.22 8.76 0.14
N CYS A 230 -8.62 8.85 1.41
CA CYS A 230 -8.05 8.10 2.52
C CYS A 230 -9.10 7.15 3.09
N ILE A 231 -8.68 5.95 3.47
CA ILE A 231 -9.47 4.97 4.23
C ILE A 231 -8.87 4.87 5.63
N SER A 232 -9.66 5.18 6.65
CA SER A 232 -9.24 5.14 8.06
C SER A 232 -10.21 4.28 8.88
N PRO A 233 -9.72 3.54 9.90
CA PRO A 233 -10.62 3.01 10.92
C PRO A 233 -11.31 4.16 11.65
N LYS A 234 -12.57 3.93 12.02
CA LYS A 234 -13.34 4.90 12.80
C LYS A 234 -12.89 4.94 14.25
N LYS A 235 -12.55 3.76 14.79
CA LYS A 235 -11.98 3.62 16.13
C LYS A 235 -10.50 3.94 16.10
N HIS A 236 -10.02 4.64 17.13
CA HIS A 236 -8.60 4.90 17.29
C HIS A 236 -7.82 3.57 17.37
N THR A 237 -6.93 3.36 16.41
CA THR A 237 -5.96 2.25 16.44
C THR A 237 -4.69 2.65 15.71
N THR A 238 -3.56 2.20 16.22
CA THR A 238 -2.23 2.50 15.69
C THR A 238 -1.58 1.30 14.99
N SER A 239 -2.25 0.14 14.99
CA SER A 239 -1.67 -1.15 14.62
C SER A 239 -2.57 -1.92 13.68
N PHE A 240 -2.31 -1.83 12.37
CA PHE A 240 -2.97 -2.66 11.36
C PHE A 240 -2.77 -4.17 11.63
N SER A 241 -1.61 -4.57 12.15
CA SER A 241 -1.28 -5.97 12.49
C SER A 241 -2.17 -6.60 13.59
N LYS A 242 -3.00 -5.81 14.28
CA LYS A 242 -3.84 -6.25 15.40
C LYS A 242 -5.34 -6.21 15.10
N ILE A 243 -5.75 -5.79 13.90
CA ILE A 243 -7.17 -5.80 13.55
C ILE A 243 -7.69 -7.23 13.45
N THR A 244 -8.91 -7.45 13.90
CA THR A 244 -9.59 -8.75 13.96
C THR A 244 -10.03 -9.23 12.58
N GLN A 245 -10.36 -10.52 12.43
CA GLN A 245 -10.91 -11.04 11.17
C GLN A 245 -12.20 -10.32 10.73
N LYS A 246 -13.03 -9.89 11.69
CA LYS A 246 -14.22 -9.09 11.39
C LYS A 246 -13.84 -7.74 10.77
N GLU A 247 -12.86 -7.06 11.35
CA GLU A 247 -12.34 -5.79 10.82
C GLU A 247 -11.62 -5.98 9.48
N ILE A 248 -10.92 -7.11 9.26
CA ILE A 248 -10.35 -7.45 7.96
C ILE A 248 -11.45 -7.55 6.90
N ASN A 249 -12.54 -8.28 7.17
CA ASN A 249 -13.64 -8.42 6.23
C ASN A 249 -14.31 -7.07 5.92
N ASP A 250 -14.46 -6.22 6.92
CA ASP A 250 -15.01 -4.87 6.73
C ASP A 250 -14.05 -3.96 5.94
N LEU A 251 -12.73 -4.08 6.18
CA LEU A 251 -11.71 -3.37 5.41
C LEU A 251 -11.69 -3.83 3.94
N SER A 252 -11.83 -5.15 3.69
CA SER A 252 -11.96 -5.71 2.35
C SER A 252 -13.15 -5.13 1.60
N LEU A 253 -14.29 -5.00 2.27
CA LEU A 253 -15.51 -4.46 1.69
C LEU A 253 -15.34 -2.99 1.29
N ILE A 254 -14.78 -2.15 2.17
CA ILE A 254 -14.58 -0.73 1.85
C ILE A 254 -13.49 -0.54 0.79
N LEU A 255 -12.39 -1.30 0.82
CA LEU A 255 -11.35 -1.26 -0.22
C LEU A 255 -11.94 -1.63 -1.58
N ARG A 256 -12.64 -2.77 -1.66
CA ARG A 256 -13.20 -3.22 -2.93
C ARG A 256 -14.25 -2.26 -3.49
N SER A 257 -15.10 -1.71 -2.62
CA SER A 257 -16.12 -0.75 -3.02
C SER A 257 -15.53 0.57 -3.50
N THR A 258 -14.51 1.08 -2.82
CA THR A 258 -13.88 2.37 -3.16
C THR A 258 -12.97 2.29 -4.38
N LEU A 259 -12.16 1.24 -4.50
CA LEU A 259 -11.32 1.01 -5.69
C LEU A 259 -12.15 0.73 -6.94
N GLY A 260 -13.21 -0.08 -6.82
CA GLY A 260 -14.17 -0.29 -7.91
C GLY A 260 -14.89 1.00 -8.30
N GLY A 261 -15.25 1.81 -7.31
CA GLY A 261 -15.91 3.11 -7.51
C GLY A 261 -14.99 4.12 -8.18
N LEU A 262 -13.70 4.14 -7.81
CA LEU A 262 -12.66 4.93 -8.47
C LEU A 262 -12.53 4.54 -9.95
N ALA A 263 -12.39 3.24 -10.24
CA ALA A 263 -12.27 2.74 -11.61
C ALA A 263 -13.48 3.07 -12.50
N LYS A 264 -14.68 3.18 -11.89
CA LYS A 264 -15.91 3.61 -12.59
C LYS A 264 -16.03 5.12 -12.75
N THR A 265 -15.42 5.89 -11.85
CA THR A 265 -15.49 7.37 -11.84
C THR A 265 -14.45 7.99 -12.76
N VAL A 266 -13.24 7.42 -12.77
CA VAL A 266 -12.12 7.86 -13.59
C VAL A 266 -11.66 6.67 -14.42
N LYS A 267 -12.00 6.70 -15.71
CA LYS A 267 -11.69 5.61 -16.64
C LYS A 267 -10.18 5.45 -16.80
N ASP A 268 -9.70 4.20 -16.77
CA ASP A 268 -8.30 3.82 -17.00
C ASP A 268 -7.31 4.54 -16.06
N VAL A 269 -7.75 4.90 -14.86
CA VAL A 269 -6.93 5.64 -13.90
C VAL A 269 -5.81 4.79 -13.33
N SER A 270 -4.58 5.29 -13.46
CA SER A 270 -3.45 4.75 -12.70
C SER A 270 -3.48 5.31 -11.28
N TYR A 271 -3.14 4.52 -10.28
CA TYR A 271 -3.08 4.99 -8.90
C TYR A 271 -2.03 4.24 -8.08
N ASN A 272 -1.55 4.92 -7.04
CA ASN A 272 -0.82 4.28 -5.95
C ASN A 272 -1.76 4.08 -4.76
N MET A 273 -1.65 2.96 -4.07
CA MET A 273 -2.31 2.70 -2.78
C MET A 273 -1.23 2.46 -1.73
N VAL A 274 -1.22 3.22 -0.63
CA VAL A 274 -0.12 3.21 0.34
C VAL A 274 -0.67 3.09 1.76
N PHE A 275 -0.10 2.20 2.57
CA PHE A 275 -0.43 2.08 3.99
C PHE A 275 0.49 2.98 4.83
N HIS A 276 -0.13 3.86 5.60
CA HIS A 276 0.54 4.67 6.60
C HIS A 276 0.38 4.00 7.96
N LEU A 277 1.48 3.42 8.47
CA LEU A 277 1.50 2.63 9.69
C LEU A 277 2.33 3.31 10.79
N SER A 278 2.04 3.02 12.05
CA SER A 278 2.93 3.42 13.13
C SER A 278 4.27 2.68 13.05
N PRO A 279 5.41 3.36 13.23
CA PRO A 279 6.69 2.69 13.44
C PRO A 279 6.67 1.88 14.75
N GLU A 280 6.63 0.54 14.67
CA GLU A 280 6.43 -0.31 15.86
C GLU A 280 7.51 -0.12 16.95
N LYS A 281 8.72 0.33 16.57
CA LYS A 281 9.83 0.57 17.50
C LYS A 281 9.78 1.92 18.22
N LYS A 282 8.83 2.82 17.90
CA LYS A 282 8.65 4.12 18.56
C LYS A 282 7.29 4.20 19.27
N ASN A 283 7.31 4.14 20.60
CA ASN A 283 6.07 4.07 21.39
C ASN A 283 5.32 5.40 21.52
N SER A 284 5.99 6.56 21.45
CA SER A 284 5.35 7.87 21.62
C SER A 284 4.89 8.53 20.32
N ARG A 285 5.55 8.22 19.19
CA ARG A 285 5.27 8.80 17.87
C ARG A 285 4.47 7.83 17.03
N GLN A 286 3.21 7.66 17.40
CA GLN A 286 2.29 6.74 16.73
C GLN A 286 1.35 7.49 15.78
N ILE A 287 0.99 6.81 14.71
CA ILE A 287 0.04 7.23 13.69
C ILE A 287 -1.25 6.41 13.87
N HIS A 288 -2.39 7.08 13.79
CA HIS A 288 -3.65 6.39 13.56
C HIS A 288 -3.60 5.84 12.13
N TRP A 289 -3.40 4.53 12.01
CA TRP A 289 -3.07 3.94 10.72
C TRP A 289 -4.21 4.15 9.72
N HIS A 290 -3.86 4.35 8.47
CA HIS A 290 -4.81 4.57 7.38
C HIS A 290 -4.18 4.18 6.04
N ILE A 291 -4.98 4.18 4.99
CA ILE A 291 -4.56 3.84 3.62
C ILE A 291 -4.88 5.04 2.73
N GLU A 292 -3.87 5.54 2.03
CA GLU A 292 -4.04 6.63 1.07
C GLU A 292 -4.04 6.08 -0.36
N ILE A 293 -4.97 6.57 -1.18
CA ILE A 293 -5.06 6.26 -2.60
C ILE A 293 -4.80 7.55 -3.37
N TYR A 294 -3.81 7.52 -4.25
CA TYR A 294 -3.39 8.66 -5.09
C TYR A 294 -3.68 8.37 -6.57
N PRO A 295 -4.82 8.80 -7.13
CA PRO A 295 -5.11 8.67 -8.55
C PRO A 295 -4.27 9.64 -9.37
N ILE A 296 -3.42 9.12 -10.24
CA ILE A 296 -2.55 9.92 -11.12
C ILE A 296 -3.37 10.37 -12.32
N THR A 297 -4.09 11.47 -12.14
CA THR A 297 -4.95 12.08 -13.17
C THR A 297 -4.21 13.11 -14.02
N LYS A 298 -3.07 13.61 -13.54
CA LYS A 298 -2.20 14.55 -14.25
C LYS A 298 -0.76 14.46 -13.78
N SER A 299 0.14 14.95 -14.62
CA SER A 299 1.54 15.14 -14.24
C SER A 299 1.71 16.38 -13.35
N TRP A 300 2.62 16.30 -12.39
CA TRP A 300 3.03 17.43 -11.57
C TRP A 300 3.95 18.40 -12.31
N SER A 301 3.70 19.69 -12.13
CA SER A 301 4.50 20.80 -12.67
C SER A 301 5.64 21.19 -11.72
N GLY A 302 6.34 22.29 -12.03
CA GLY A 302 7.34 22.85 -11.13
C GLY A 302 6.77 23.36 -9.80
N LEU A 303 5.47 23.70 -9.74
CA LEU A 303 4.82 24.13 -8.50
C LEU A 303 4.78 22.98 -7.48
N GLU A 304 4.24 21.83 -7.89
CA GLU A 304 4.14 20.64 -7.06
C GLU A 304 5.53 20.07 -6.73
N ARG A 305 6.37 19.88 -7.75
CA ARG A 305 7.68 19.23 -7.58
C ARG A 305 8.70 20.09 -6.83
N GLY A 306 8.65 21.40 -7.05
CA GLY A 306 9.63 22.34 -6.51
C GLY A 306 9.26 22.91 -5.14
N TYR A 307 7.95 23.11 -4.90
CA TYR A 307 7.48 23.83 -3.70
C TYR A 307 6.49 23.01 -2.84
N GLY A 308 6.07 21.83 -3.29
CA GLY A 308 5.08 21.02 -2.55
C GLY A 308 3.70 21.68 -2.44
N ILE A 309 3.38 22.59 -3.36
CA ILE A 309 2.06 23.24 -3.44
C ILE A 309 1.28 22.52 -4.54
N PHE A 310 0.14 21.93 -4.17
CA PHE A 310 -0.68 21.15 -5.08
C PHE A 310 -1.85 21.97 -5.62
N LEU A 311 -1.95 22.03 -6.93
CA LEU A 311 -3.07 22.68 -7.62
C LEU A 311 -4.06 21.62 -8.08
N ASN A 312 -5.34 21.74 -7.72
CA ASN A 312 -6.42 20.89 -8.21
C ASN A 312 -7.54 21.73 -8.81
N ASP A 313 -8.03 21.32 -9.98
CA ASP A 313 -9.16 21.97 -10.68
C ASP A 313 -10.52 21.41 -10.23
N LEU A 314 -10.49 20.43 -9.32
CA LEU A 314 -11.66 19.77 -8.74
C LEU A 314 -11.55 19.88 -7.21
N SER A 315 -12.60 20.40 -6.56
CA SER A 315 -12.61 20.48 -5.10
C SER A 315 -12.76 19.07 -4.48
N PRO A 316 -12.24 18.83 -3.27
CA PRO A 316 -12.39 17.54 -2.60
C PRO A 316 -13.85 17.18 -2.32
N GLU A 317 -14.74 18.15 -2.11
CA GLU A 317 -16.19 17.91 -1.96
C GLU A 317 -16.81 17.38 -3.27
N GLN A 318 -16.48 18.01 -4.40
CA GLN A 318 -16.96 17.55 -5.71
C GLN A 318 -16.39 16.17 -6.08
N ALA A 319 -15.12 15.93 -5.73
CA ALA A 319 -14.50 14.62 -5.90
C ALA A 319 -15.22 13.55 -5.06
N ALA A 320 -15.50 13.85 -3.80
CA ALA A 320 -16.19 12.94 -2.88
C ALA A 320 -17.62 12.65 -3.31
N GLU A 321 -18.36 13.64 -3.81
CA GLU A 321 -19.71 13.46 -4.35
C GLU A 321 -19.71 12.45 -5.51
N LYS A 322 -18.84 12.67 -6.51
CA LYS A 322 -18.71 11.82 -7.70
C LYS A 322 -18.24 10.41 -7.36
N LEU A 323 -17.16 10.29 -6.57
CA LEU A 323 -16.65 9.00 -6.10
C LEU A 323 -17.71 8.28 -5.29
N GLY A 324 -18.34 8.97 -4.33
CA GLY A 324 -19.32 8.38 -3.44
C GLY A 324 -20.52 7.80 -4.20
N ALA A 325 -20.97 8.43 -5.28
CA ALA A 325 -22.03 7.88 -6.12
C ALA A 325 -21.64 6.52 -6.75
N SER A 326 -20.42 6.40 -7.29
CA SER A 326 -19.92 5.13 -7.84
C SER A 326 -19.62 4.09 -6.75
N CYS A 327 -19.01 4.51 -5.65
CA CYS A 327 -18.63 3.64 -4.53
C CYS A 327 -19.86 3.04 -3.82
N ARG A 328 -20.93 3.82 -3.64
CA ARG A 328 -22.19 3.31 -3.07
C ARG A 328 -22.87 2.28 -4.00
N LYS A 329 -22.81 2.49 -5.32
CA LYS A 329 -23.30 1.51 -6.30
C LYS A 329 -22.48 0.22 -6.27
N GLU A 330 -21.15 0.32 -6.19
CA GLU A 330 -20.28 -0.85 -5.99
C GLU A 330 -20.64 -1.60 -4.71
N LEU A 331 -20.73 -0.89 -3.58
CA LEU A 331 -21.07 -1.48 -2.30
C LEU A 331 -22.42 -2.22 -2.38
N ALA A 332 -23.44 -1.57 -2.92
CA ALA A 332 -24.79 -2.14 -3.06
C ALA A 332 -24.78 -3.44 -3.87
N ASN A 333 -24.05 -3.48 -4.99
CA ASN A 333 -23.86 -4.70 -5.79
C ASN A 333 -23.16 -5.81 -5.00
N LEU A 334 -22.12 -5.48 -4.23
CA LEU A 334 -21.36 -6.46 -3.44
C LEU A 334 -22.18 -7.05 -2.28
N VAL A 335 -23.11 -6.28 -1.71
CA VAL A 335 -23.99 -6.74 -0.62
C VAL A 335 -25.36 -7.25 -1.11
N GLY A 336 -25.58 -7.32 -2.42
CA GLY A 336 -26.80 -7.86 -3.02
C GLY A 336 -28.04 -6.96 -2.92
N ILE A 337 -27.85 -5.65 -2.77
CA ILE A 337 -28.92 -4.64 -2.78
C ILE A 337 -28.88 -3.98 -4.17
N VAL A 338 -29.84 -4.32 -5.04
CA VAL A 338 -29.95 -3.76 -6.40
C VAL A 338 -30.89 -2.57 -6.43
#